data_AF-A0AAN6EBI0-F1
#
_entry.id   AF-A0AAN6EBI0-F1
#
_cell.length_a   1.000
_cell.length_b   1.000
_cell.length_c   1.000
_cell.angle_alpha   90.00
_cell.angle_beta   90.00
_cell.angle_gamma   90.00
#
_symmetry.space_group_name_H-M   'P 1'
#
loop_
_entity.id
_entity.type
_entity.pdbx_description
1 polymer ?
#
loop_
_entity_poly.entity_id
_entity_poly.type
_entity_poly.pdbx_seq_one_letter_code
_entity_poly.pdbx_strand_id
1 'polypeptide(L)'
;MDMLMGSGTMTPIPRVWGSVPPLYQTPLHMASRVLPGEVVVERSEDDMQLMAKVEYHGDMMLVLKTELQLNYPASQFVSLPVTLHITNIQFSAVAVVAYLKDRINFCFMEPDLPRTSLLDSFAIRTEIGDAGHHVLKNVEKLESFITEQLRKAIDDEFVFPSYHSFELD
;
A
#
# COMPACT_ATOMS: atom_id res chain seq x y z
N MET A 1 52.00 -55.66 5.89
CA MET A 1 53.26 -55.16 6.46
C MET A 1 53.53 -53.78 5.85
N ASP A 2 53.29 -52.63 6.47
CA ASP A 2 52.56 -52.17 7.66
C ASP A 2 52.34 -50.67 7.39
N MET A 3 51.10 -50.22 7.21
CA MET A 3 50.25 -49.55 8.20
C MET A 3 50.90 -48.33 8.87
N LEU A 4 50.44 -47.15 8.43
CA LEU A 4 50.80 -45.82 8.91
C LEU A 4 50.40 -45.65 10.39
N MET A 5 51.37 -45.43 11.27
CA MET A 5 51.15 -45.01 12.66
C MET A 5 51.29 -43.50 12.78
N GLY A 6 50.18 -42.79 12.58
CA GLY A 6 49.97 -41.43 13.05
C GLY A 6 48.91 -41.45 14.13
N SER A 7 49.31 -41.39 15.39
CA SER A 7 48.42 -41.35 16.55
C SER A 7 47.68 -40.00 16.61
N GLY A 8 46.41 -39.98 16.21
CA GLY A 8 45.50 -38.86 16.43
C GLY A 8 44.27 -39.35 17.17
N THR A 9 44.18 -39.05 18.46
CA THR A 9 43.01 -39.35 19.30
C THR A 9 41.81 -38.52 18.83
N MET A 10 40.75 -39.20 18.41
CA MET A 10 39.45 -38.62 18.11
C MET A 10 38.77 -38.22 19.42
N THR A 11 38.74 -36.93 19.73
CA THR A 11 37.99 -36.39 20.87
C THR A 11 36.52 -36.17 20.47
N PRO A 12 35.55 -36.52 21.32
CA PRO A 12 34.15 -36.25 21.04
C PRO A 12 33.86 -34.74 21.11
N ILE A 13 33.00 -34.27 20.21
CA ILE A 13 32.50 -32.88 20.18
C ILE A 13 31.69 -32.62 21.47
N PRO A 14 32.00 -31.57 22.25
CA PRO A 14 31.18 -31.21 23.41
C PRO A 14 29.84 -30.63 22.94
N ARG A 15 28.74 -31.23 23.38
CA ARG A 15 27.43 -30.58 23.40
C ARG A 15 27.42 -29.54 24.52
N VAL A 16 27.65 -28.27 24.20
CA VAL A 16 27.32 -27.14 25.10
C VAL A 16 26.52 -26.11 24.33
N TRP A 17 25.24 -26.03 24.69
CA TRP A 17 24.33 -24.93 24.40
C TRP A 17 24.62 -23.82 25.40
N GLY A 18 24.80 -22.58 24.94
CA GLY A 18 25.05 -21.45 25.84
C GLY A 18 25.31 -20.15 25.11
N SER A 19 24.23 -19.49 24.72
CA SER A 19 24.06 -18.03 24.63
C SER A 19 25.24 -17.17 24.17
N VAL A 20 25.24 -16.79 22.89
CA VAL A 20 25.97 -15.60 22.43
C VAL A 20 25.27 -14.37 23.03
N PRO A 21 25.96 -13.48 23.78
CA PRO A 21 25.34 -12.24 24.25
C PRO A 21 25.20 -11.26 23.06
N PRO A 22 24.04 -10.63 22.85
CA PRO A 22 23.91 -9.62 21.81
C PRO A 22 24.68 -8.34 22.23
N LEU A 23 25.60 -7.91 21.37
CA LEU A 23 26.33 -6.64 21.46
C LEU A 23 25.43 -5.45 21.10
N TYR A 24 24.35 -5.22 21.86
CA TYR A 24 23.62 -3.95 21.87
C TYR A 24 22.96 -3.75 23.24
N GLN A 25 23.69 -3.17 24.20
CA GLN A 25 23.05 -2.59 25.38
C GLN A 25 22.45 -1.24 24.99
N THR A 26 21.13 -1.19 24.85
CA THR A 26 20.37 0.05 24.75
C THR A 26 20.60 0.93 25.99
N PRO A 27 20.94 2.22 25.85
CA PRO A 27 21.10 3.13 26.98
C PRO A 27 19.79 3.26 27.77
N LEU A 28 19.87 3.12 29.10
CA LEU A 28 18.73 3.12 30.04
C LEU A 28 17.83 4.37 30.01
N HIS A 29 18.24 5.44 29.34
CA HIS A 29 17.47 6.70 29.28
C HIS A 29 16.41 6.75 28.16
N MET A 30 16.29 5.70 27.34
CA MET A 30 15.22 5.55 26.32
C MET A 30 14.10 4.60 26.75
N ALA A 31 14.05 4.20 28.03
CA ALA A 31 13.15 3.14 28.52
C ALA A 31 11.67 3.55 28.71
N SER A 32 11.19 4.67 28.16
CA SER A 32 9.80 5.13 28.36
C SER A 32 8.95 5.28 27.10
N ARG A 33 9.43 4.86 25.92
CA ARG A 33 8.50 4.64 24.80
C ARG A 33 7.98 3.22 24.93
N VAL A 34 6.73 3.10 25.40
CA VAL A 34 5.92 1.91 25.24
C VAL A 34 5.97 1.56 23.75
N LEU A 35 6.73 0.51 23.39
CA LEU A 35 6.56 -0.13 22.10
C LEU A 35 5.09 -0.57 22.07
N PRO A 36 4.31 -0.28 21.02
CA PRO A 36 2.97 -0.85 20.92
C PRO A 36 3.12 -2.34 21.13
N GLY A 37 2.45 -2.87 22.16
CA GLY A 37 2.60 -4.25 22.59
C GLY A 37 2.52 -5.16 21.37
N GLU A 38 3.38 -6.17 21.32
CA GLU A 38 3.34 -7.19 20.28
C GLU A 38 1.88 -7.60 20.09
N VAL A 39 1.29 -7.25 18.94
CA VAL A 39 -0.10 -7.57 18.65
C VAL A 39 -0.12 -9.07 18.47
N VAL A 40 -0.42 -9.80 19.55
CA VAL A 40 -0.57 -11.25 19.52
C VAL A 40 -1.84 -11.55 18.75
N VAL A 41 -1.69 -11.69 17.43
CA VAL A 41 -2.75 -12.24 16.58
C VAL A 41 -2.78 -13.74 16.84
N GLU A 42 -3.78 -14.22 17.58
CA GLU A 42 -4.04 -15.65 17.68
C GLU A 42 -4.36 -16.19 16.28
N ARG A 43 -3.44 -16.99 15.72
CA ARG A 43 -3.58 -17.60 14.41
C ARG A 43 -4.52 -18.81 14.48
N SER A 44 -5.46 -18.88 13.53
CA SER A 44 -6.29 -20.08 13.29
C SER A 44 -5.57 -21.05 12.35
N GLU A 45 -5.97 -22.33 12.36
CA GLU A 45 -5.49 -23.32 11.38
C GLU A 45 -5.96 -23.00 9.95
N ASP A 46 -7.07 -22.25 9.83
CA ASP A 46 -7.67 -21.85 8.55
C ASP A 46 -7.15 -20.50 8.03
N ASP A 47 -6.27 -19.82 8.78
CA ASP A 47 -5.70 -18.54 8.37
C ASP A 47 -4.81 -18.73 7.15
N MET A 48 -5.11 -18.03 6.05
CA MET A 48 -4.38 -18.16 4.79
C MET A 48 -4.03 -16.79 4.23
N GLN A 49 -2.79 -16.65 3.75
CA GLN A 49 -2.34 -15.47 3.01
C GLN A 49 -1.90 -15.85 1.60
N LEU A 50 -2.49 -15.21 0.61
CA LEU A 50 -2.13 -15.30 -0.81
C LEU A 50 -1.36 -14.04 -1.20
N MET A 51 -0.23 -14.22 -1.87
CA MET A 51 0.51 -13.15 -2.51
C MET A 51 0.55 -13.40 -4.02
N ALA A 52 0.08 -12.43 -4.81
CA ALA A 52 -0.05 -12.58 -6.25
C ALA A 52 0.46 -11.33 -6.98
N LYS A 53 1.21 -11.54 -8.07
CA LYS A 53 1.55 -10.44 -8.97
C LYS A 53 0.34 -10.13 -9.85
N VAL A 54 -0.09 -8.88 -9.86
CA VAL A 54 -1.23 -8.36 -10.62
C VAL A 54 -0.72 -7.34 -11.61
N GLU A 55 -1.06 -7.51 -12.88
CA GLU A 55 -0.80 -6.55 -13.95
C GLU A 55 -2.12 -6.17 -14.59
N TYR A 56 -2.41 -4.88 -14.59
CA TYR A 56 -3.66 -4.35 -15.09
C TYR A 56 -3.41 -3.43 -16.29
N HIS A 57 -4.01 -3.79 -17.43
CA HIS A 57 -3.96 -3.05 -18.70
C HIS A 57 -5.35 -3.05 -19.36
N GLY A 58 -6.41 -2.95 -18.56
CA GLY A 58 -7.79 -2.98 -19.04
C GLY A 58 -8.34 -1.59 -19.38
N ASP A 59 -9.66 -1.53 -19.57
CA ASP A 59 -10.42 -0.36 -19.99
C ASP A 59 -11.31 0.26 -18.90
N MET A 60 -11.05 -0.07 -17.62
CA MET A 60 -11.71 0.53 -16.46
C MET A 60 -11.80 2.06 -16.59
N MET A 61 -13.01 2.55 -16.38
CA MET A 61 -13.35 3.97 -16.36
C MET A 61 -14.01 4.30 -15.02
N LEU A 62 -13.46 5.29 -14.33
CA LEU A 62 -14.06 5.88 -13.14
C LEU A 62 -14.63 7.24 -13.49
N VAL A 63 -15.91 7.45 -13.20
CA VAL A 63 -16.60 8.72 -13.44
C VAL A 63 -16.94 9.37 -12.10
N LEU A 64 -16.31 10.50 -11.79
CA LEU A 64 -16.63 11.30 -10.60
C LEU A 64 -17.48 12.49 -10.99
N LYS A 65 -18.64 12.63 -10.34
CA LYS A 65 -19.50 13.80 -10.47
C LYS A 65 -19.44 14.56 -9.16
N THR A 66 -19.07 15.84 -9.23
CA THR A 66 -18.92 16.70 -8.05
C THR A 66 -19.29 18.14 -8.38
N GLU A 67 -19.28 19.02 -7.39
CA GLU A 67 -19.53 20.45 -7.56
C GLU A 67 -18.29 21.26 -7.18
N LEU A 68 -17.83 22.12 -8.10
CA LEU A 68 -16.80 23.11 -7.84
C LEU A 68 -17.41 24.36 -7.20
N GLN A 69 -16.99 24.67 -5.99
CA GLN A 69 -17.45 25.85 -5.23
C GLN A 69 -16.58 27.08 -5.54
N LEU A 70 -17.19 28.15 -6.03
CA LEU A 70 -16.54 29.44 -6.29
C LEU A 70 -16.78 30.41 -5.12
N ASN A 71 -15.69 30.95 -4.58
CA ASN A 71 -15.70 31.86 -3.43
C ASN A 71 -15.36 33.31 -3.84
N TYR A 72 -16.04 33.86 -4.84
CA TYR A 72 -15.86 35.26 -5.24
C TYR A 72 -17.16 35.85 -5.81
N PRO A 73 -17.61 37.04 -5.35
CA PRO A 73 -17.00 37.90 -4.33
C PRO A 73 -17.35 37.51 -2.86
N ALA A 74 -18.20 36.52 -2.64
CA ALA A 74 -18.58 36.03 -1.30
C ALA A 74 -18.32 34.50 -1.17
N SER A 75 -18.41 33.95 0.05
CA SER A 75 -18.30 32.50 0.30
C SER A 75 -19.49 31.75 -0.29
N GLN A 76 -19.25 30.54 -0.85
CA GLN A 76 -20.28 29.70 -1.50
C GLN A 76 -21.11 30.47 -2.53
N PHE A 77 -20.46 31.38 -3.28
CA PHE A 77 -21.16 32.29 -4.17
C PHE A 77 -21.83 31.53 -5.33
N VAL A 78 -21.14 30.53 -5.91
CA VAL A 78 -21.66 29.69 -7.01
C VAL A 78 -21.09 28.28 -6.92
N SER A 79 -21.94 27.26 -7.10
CA SER A 79 -21.53 25.88 -7.41
C SER A 79 -21.56 25.64 -8.91
N LEU A 80 -20.56 24.97 -9.47
CA LEU A 80 -20.56 24.50 -10.84
C LEU A 80 -20.45 22.97 -10.88
N PRO A 81 -21.32 22.25 -11.58
CA PRO A 81 -21.18 20.80 -11.74
C PRO A 81 -19.92 20.51 -12.56
N VAL A 82 -19.14 19.54 -12.07
CA VAL A 82 -17.93 19.04 -12.69
C VAL A 82 -18.02 17.52 -12.80
N THR A 83 -17.80 17.00 -14.01
CA THR A 83 -17.67 15.57 -14.26
C THR A 83 -16.24 15.26 -14.66
N LEU A 84 -15.60 14.35 -13.94
CA LEU A 84 -14.25 13.86 -14.22
C LEU A 84 -14.33 12.41 -14.70
N HIS A 85 -13.71 12.14 -15.85
CA HIS A 85 -13.56 10.80 -16.42
C HIS A 85 -12.12 10.37 -16.28
N ILE A 86 -11.86 9.39 -15.41
CA ILE A 86 -10.56 8.76 -15.25
C ILE A 86 -10.56 7.46 -16.05
N THR A 87 -9.58 7.33 -16.93
CA THR A 87 -9.49 6.23 -17.92
C THR A 87 -8.04 5.77 -18.08
N ASN A 88 -7.83 4.69 -18.84
CA ASN A 88 -6.51 4.16 -19.18
C ASN A 88 -5.65 3.91 -17.94
N ILE A 89 -6.27 3.42 -16.87
CA ILE A 89 -5.58 3.07 -15.62
C ILE A 89 -4.71 1.85 -15.92
N GLN A 90 -3.42 1.94 -15.62
CA GLN A 90 -2.48 0.84 -15.77
C GLN A 90 -1.59 0.75 -14.53
N PHE A 91 -1.38 -0.46 -14.02
CA PHE A 91 -0.48 -0.71 -12.91
C PHE A 91 0.07 -2.14 -12.91
N SER A 92 1.24 -2.31 -12.31
CA SER A 92 1.84 -3.62 -11.98
C SER A 92 2.23 -3.66 -10.51
N ALA A 93 1.63 -4.57 -9.75
CA ALA A 93 1.76 -4.62 -8.30
C ALA A 93 1.77 -6.04 -7.75
N VAL A 94 2.18 -6.21 -6.50
CA VAL A 94 2.00 -7.45 -5.74
C VAL A 94 0.84 -7.25 -4.78
N ALA A 95 -0.26 -7.95 -5.03
CA ALA A 95 -1.42 -7.96 -4.14
C ALA A 95 -1.23 -9.00 -3.04
N VAL A 96 -1.66 -8.66 -1.83
CA VAL A 96 -1.73 -9.56 -0.68
C VAL A 96 -3.19 -9.66 -0.25
N VAL A 97 -3.70 -10.89 -0.19
CA VAL A 97 -5.03 -11.22 0.32
C VAL A 97 -4.84 -12.14 1.52
N ALA A 98 -5.29 -11.73 2.71
CA ALA A 98 -5.20 -12.53 3.93
C ALA A 98 -6.59 -12.84 4.48
N TYR A 99 -6.96 -14.11 4.50
CA TYR A 99 -8.12 -14.63 5.21
C TYR A 99 -7.74 -14.89 6.66
N LEU A 100 -8.30 -14.12 7.59
CA LEU A 100 -8.04 -14.21 9.04
C LEU A 100 -9.35 -14.08 9.80
N LYS A 101 -9.72 -15.10 10.59
CA LYS A 101 -10.92 -15.08 11.47
C LYS A 101 -12.18 -14.52 10.77
N ASP A 102 -12.58 -15.14 9.66
CA ASP A 102 -13.75 -14.78 8.84
C ASP A 102 -13.72 -13.35 8.26
N ARG A 103 -12.51 -12.82 8.10
CA ARG A 103 -12.27 -11.53 7.43
C ARG A 103 -11.27 -11.71 6.30
N ILE A 104 -11.57 -11.08 5.16
CA ILE A 104 -10.63 -10.94 4.05
C ILE A 104 -9.96 -9.58 4.17
N ASN A 105 -8.64 -9.57 4.30
CA ASN A 105 -7.83 -8.37 4.31
C ASN A 105 -7.10 -8.26 2.96
N PHE A 106 -7.10 -7.08 2.38
CA PHE A 106 -6.52 -6.82 1.07
C PHE A 106 -5.64 -5.58 1.08
N CYS A 107 -4.44 -5.70 0.52
CA CYS A 107 -3.59 -4.57 0.20
C CYS A 107 -2.68 -4.87 -0.99
N PHE A 108 -2.06 -3.83 -1.53
CA PHE A 108 -0.89 -3.96 -2.39
C PHE A 108 0.38 -3.74 -1.57
N MET A 109 1.45 -4.45 -1.93
CA MET A 109 2.78 -4.18 -1.39
C MET A 109 3.33 -2.87 -1.95
N GLU A 110 4.25 -2.26 -1.20
CA GLU A 110 4.99 -1.08 -1.65
C GLU A 110 5.68 -1.37 -2.99
N PRO A 111 5.55 -0.47 -4.00
CA PRO A 111 6.15 -0.70 -5.30
C PRO A 111 7.67 -0.67 -5.23
N ASP A 112 8.32 -1.59 -5.95
CA ASP A 112 9.79 -1.60 -6.05
C ASP A 112 10.31 -0.32 -6.75
N LEU A 113 11.43 0.20 -6.25
CA LEU A 113 12.16 1.31 -6.87
C LEU A 113 12.50 0.97 -8.34
N PRO A 114 12.41 1.94 -9.28
CA PRO A 114 12.29 3.39 -9.07
C PRO A 114 10.85 3.92 -9.00
N ARG A 115 9.84 3.06 -8.90
CA ARG A 115 8.45 3.52 -8.80
C ARG A 115 8.19 4.14 -7.43
N THR A 116 7.40 5.21 -7.43
CA THR A 116 7.02 5.96 -6.21
C THR A 116 5.52 5.92 -5.95
N SER A 117 4.75 5.25 -6.81
CA SER A 117 3.29 5.13 -6.73
C SER A 117 2.86 3.80 -7.35
N LEU A 118 1.74 3.27 -6.89
CA LEU A 118 1.11 2.07 -7.43
C LEU A 118 0.66 2.27 -8.88
N LEU A 119 0.14 3.46 -9.21
CA LEU A 119 -0.39 3.76 -10.54
C LEU A 119 0.72 4.18 -11.50
N ASP A 120 0.96 3.37 -12.53
CA ASP A 120 1.94 3.66 -13.58
C ASP A 120 1.43 4.75 -14.53
N SER A 121 0.18 4.62 -15.01
CA SER A 121 -0.45 5.62 -15.88
C SER A 121 -1.97 5.65 -15.75
N PHE A 122 -2.55 6.83 -15.98
CA PHE A 122 -3.99 7.05 -16.17
C PHE A 122 -4.19 8.40 -16.87
N ALA A 123 -5.38 8.61 -17.42
CA ALA A 123 -5.78 9.87 -18.06
C ALA A 123 -7.03 10.41 -17.38
N ILE A 124 -7.05 11.72 -17.12
CA ILE A 124 -8.23 12.45 -16.61
C ILE A 124 -8.76 13.33 -17.73
N ARG A 125 -10.08 13.36 -17.90
CA ARG A 125 -10.79 14.37 -18.68
C ARG A 125 -11.84 15.04 -17.82
N THR A 126 -11.85 16.36 -17.81
CA THR A 126 -12.80 17.14 -17.01
C THR A 126 -13.79 17.91 -17.88
N GLU A 127 -15.06 17.84 -17.52
CA GLU A 127 -16.14 18.64 -18.10
C GLU A 127 -16.74 19.53 -17.02
N ILE A 128 -16.76 20.85 -17.24
CA ILE A 128 -17.39 21.82 -16.33
C ILE A 128 -18.60 22.45 -17.02
N GLY A 129 -19.74 22.46 -16.33
CA GLY A 129 -20.96 23.13 -16.79
C GLY A 129 -22.06 22.16 -17.17
N ASP A 130 -23.25 22.72 -17.43
CA ASP A 130 -24.40 22.00 -17.97
C ASP A 130 -24.44 22.18 -19.49
N ALA A 131 -25.03 21.22 -20.22
CA ALA A 131 -25.02 21.14 -21.68
C ALA A 131 -25.54 22.40 -22.42
N GLY A 132 -26.16 23.34 -21.69
CA GLY A 132 -26.69 24.61 -22.22
C GLY A 132 -25.86 25.88 -21.93
N HIS A 133 -24.85 25.88 -21.04
CA HIS A 133 -24.15 27.12 -20.65
C HIS A 133 -22.64 26.92 -20.42
N HIS A 134 -21.84 27.68 -21.19
CA HIS A 134 -20.39 27.92 -21.05
C HIS A 134 -19.58 26.76 -20.43
N VAL A 135 -19.17 25.81 -21.29
CA VAL A 135 -18.15 24.82 -20.94
C VAL A 135 -16.79 25.52 -20.85
N LEU A 136 -16.34 25.79 -19.63
CA LEU A 136 -15.02 26.36 -19.38
C LEU A 136 -13.96 25.28 -19.59
N LYS A 137 -13.22 25.38 -20.70
CA LYS A 137 -12.20 24.41 -21.12
C LYS A 137 -10.87 24.53 -20.38
N ASN A 138 -10.72 25.51 -19.48
CA ASN A 138 -9.46 25.79 -18.79
C ASN A 138 -9.40 25.05 -17.45
N VAL A 139 -9.31 23.72 -17.51
CA VAL A 139 -9.33 22.79 -16.36
C VAL A 139 -7.98 22.15 -16.05
N GLU A 140 -6.92 22.47 -16.78
CA GLU A 140 -5.60 21.83 -16.65
C GLU A 140 -5.05 21.81 -15.22
N LYS A 141 -5.25 22.90 -14.46
CA LYS A 141 -4.83 22.98 -13.05
C LYS A 141 -5.62 22.01 -12.15
N LEU A 142 -6.92 21.88 -12.41
CA LEU A 142 -7.77 20.96 -11.67
C LEU A 142 -7.40 19.51 -12.02
N GLU A 143 -7.18 19.20 -13.29
CA GLU A 143 -6.76 17.87 -13.73
C GLU A 143 -5.41 17.47 -13.12
N SER A 144 -4.44 18.39 -13.11
CA SER A 144 -3.14 18.17 -12.48
C SER A 144 -3.28 17.92 -10.97
N PHE A 145 -4.10 18.73 -10.29
CA PHE A 145 -4.38 18.55 -8.87
C PHE A 145 -5.05 17.20 -8.57
N ILE A 146 -6.10 16.84 -9.30
CA ILE A 146 -6.80 15.57 -9.08
C ILE A 146 -5.88 14.39 -9.40
N THR A 147 -5.00 14.52 -10.38
CA THR A 147 -3.99 13.49 -10.70
C THR A 147 -3.08 13.23 -9.50
N GLU A 148 -2.52 14.27 -8.89
CA GLU A 148 -1.67 14.15 -7.70
C GLU A 148 -2.44 13.56 -6.51
N GLN A 149 -3.66 14.06 -6.27
CA GLN A 149 -4.49 13.58 -5.18
C GLN A 149 -4.94 12.13 -5.35
N LEU A 150 -5.24 11.69 -6.57
CA LEU A 150 -5.65 10.31 -6.84
C LEU A 150 -4.49 9.33 -6.62
N ARG A 151 -3.30 9.67 -7.10
CA ARG A 151 -2.09 8.87 -6.85
C ARG A 151 -1.87 8.70 -5.36
N LYS A 152 -1.84 9.84 -4.65
CA LYS A 152 -1.67 9.85 -3.21
C LYS A 152 -2.75 9.05 -2.48
N ALA A 153 -4.02 9.24 -2.83
CA ALA A 153 -5.12 8.54 -2.18
C ALA A 153 -5.03 7.02 -2.37
N ILE A 154 -4.66 6.56 -3.58
CA ILE A 154 -4.51 5.13 -3.84
C ILE A 154 -3.31 4.56 -3.07
N ASP A 155 -2.19 5.28 -3.04
CA ASP A 155 -1.03 4.84 -2.27
C ASP A 155 -1.34 4.82 -0.76
N ASP A 156 -1.95 5.87 -0.22
CA ASP A 156 -2.27 5.99 1.20
C ASP A 156 -3.32 4.95 1.66
N GLU A 157 -4.29 4.59 0.82
CA GLU A 157 -5.38 3.66 1.20
C GLU A 157 -5.10 2.19 0.87
N PHE A 158 -4.47 1.92 -0.28
CA PHE A 158 -4.32 0.55 -0.78
C PHE A 158 -2.91 -0.03 -0.63
N VAL A 159 -1.88 0.79 -0.42
CA VAL A 159 -0.51 0.30 -0.28
C VAL A 159 -0.18 0.06 1.20
N PHE A 160 0.48 -1.07 1.48
CA PHE A 160 0.95 -1.42 2.80
C PHE A 160 1.74 -0.25 3.44
N PRO A 161 1.50 0.13 4.71
CA PRO A 161 0.82 -0.64 5.76
C PRO A 161 -0.71 -0.54 5.77
N SER A 162 -1.32 0.23 4.86
CA SER A 162 -2.78 0.31 4.74
C SER A 162 -3.36 -0.96 4.11
N TYR A 163 -4.55 -1.34 4.54
CA TYR A 163 -5.29 -2.49 4.02
C TYR A 163 -6.79 -2.31 4.23
N HIS A 164 -7.58 -2.93 3.36
CA HIS A 164 -9.04 -3.01 3.51
C HIS A 164 -9.43 -4.35 4.10
N SER A 165 -10.34 -4.33 5.07
CA SER A 165 -10.88 -5.53 5.72
C SER A 165 -12.35 -5.69 5.35
N PHE A 166 -12.72 -6.88 4.89
CA PHE A 166 -14.07 -7.26 4.53
C PHE A 166 -14.51 -8.41 5.44
N GLU A 167 -15.65 -8.25 6.11
CA GLU A 167 -16.27 -9.30 6.92
C GLU A 167 -17.06 -10.23 6.00
N LEU A 168 -16.98 -11.54 6.24
CA LEU A 168 -17.88 -12.50 5.59
C LEU A 168 -19.09 -12.76 6.51
N ASP A 169 -20.28 -12.49 5.99
CA ASP A 169 -21.57 -12.81 6.63
C ASP A 169 -21.97 -14.29 6.43
#